data_AF-A0AAI9DAD7-F1
#
_entry.id   AF-A0AAI9DAD7-F1
#
_cell.length_a   1.000
_cell.length_b   1.000
_cell.length_c   1.000
_cell.angle_alpha   90.00
_cell.angle_beta   90.00
_cell.angle_gamma   90.00
#
_symmetry.space_group_name_H-M   'P 1'
#
loop_
_entity.id
_entity.type
_entity.pdbx_description
1 polymer ?
#
loop_
_entity_poly.entity_id
_entity_poly.type
_entity_poly.pdbx_seq_one_letter_code
_entity_poly.pdbx_strand_id
1 'polypeptide(L)'
;MNNLSDRQCGNVMVIFTSSWRYLASASLLAFICQFILYIYSFDNWVYLFVNSIIFIISHYYIFRLWFDNQLFQVLYRQDDCSHFDFALQYLFPKKQIITNMHQRWDGTKKLFNYALSLVVIHWVWLIVSVIMMRM
;
A
#
# COMPACT_ATOMS: atom_id res chain seq x y z
N MET A 1 -1.97 7.61 29.92
CA MET A 1 -1.35 6.43 29.29
C MET A 1 -1.89 6.31 27.88
N ASN A 2 -1.02 6.20 26.88
CA ASN A 2 -1.45 6.17 25.48
C ASN A 2 -1.87 4.74 25.14
N ASN A 3 -3.18 4.43 25.21
CA ASN A 3 -3.69 3.06 25.04
C ASN A 3 -3.24 2.38 23.72
N LEU A 4 -2.82 3.16 22.73
CA LEU A 4 -2.33 2.69 21.44
C LEU A 4 -0.95 2.00 21.48
N SER A 5 -0.16 2.17 22.54
CA SER A 5 1.10 1.42 22.71
C SER A 5 0.89 0.00 23.22
N ASP A 6 -0.34 -0.36 23.55
CA ASP A 6 -0.67 -1.71 24.02
C ASP A 6 -0.46 -2.76 22.90
N ARG A 7 -0.02 -3.96 23.30
CA ARG A 7 0.24 -5.06 22.35
C ARG A 7 -1.03 -5.48 21.60
N GLN A 8 -2.22 -5.37 22.22
CA GLN A 8 -3.47 -5.70 21.53
C GLN A 8 -3.77 -4.70 20.40
N CYS A 9 -3.55 -3.40 20.65
CA CYS A 9 -3.64 -2.38 19.61
C CYS A 9 -2.63 -2.64 18.49
N GLY A 10 -1.40 -3.03 18.83
CA GLY A 10 -0.39 -3.43 17.85
C GLY A 10 -0.80 -4.60 16.97
N ASN A 11 -1.39 -5.64 17.55
CA ASN A 11 -1.92 -6.78 16.80
C ASN A 11 -2.99 -6.36 15.80
N VAL A 12 -3.92 -5.48 16.20
CA VAL A 12 -4.94 -4.94 15.29
C VAL A 12 -4.30 -4.20 14.12
N MET A 13 -3.28 -3.37 14.37
CA MET A 13 -2.58 -2.66 13.30
C MET A 13 -1.89 -3.63 12.35
N VAL A 14 -1.17 -4.64 12.87
CA VAL A 14 -0.47 -5.66 12.05
C VAL A 14 -1.47 -6.42 11.17
N ILE A 15 -2.61 -6.84 11.72
CA ILE A 15 -3.68 -7.50 10.97
C ILE A 15 -4.22 -6.57 9.87
N PHE A 16 -4.52 -5.32 10.22
CA PHE A 16 -5.00 -4.33 9.25
C PHE A 16 -4.00 -4.09 8.12
N THR A 17 -2.72 -3.93 8.45
CA THR A 17 -1.69 -3.72 7.43
C THR A 17 -1.43 -4.97 6.60
N SER A 18 -1.61 -6.17 7.16
CA SER A 18 -1.50 -7.46 6.45
C SER A 18 -2.44 -7.57 5.23
N SER A 19 -3.51 -6.77 5.21
CA SER A 19 -4.40 -6.64 4.04
C SER A 19 -3.70 -6.12 2.78
N TRP A 20 -2.45 -5.64 2.86
CA TRP A 20 -1.61 -5.31 1.71
C TRP A 20 -1.54 -6.45 0.69
N ARG A 21 -1.60 -7.71 1.12
CA ARG A 21 -1.57 -8.89 0.24
C ARG A 21 -2.74 -8.90 -0.73
N TYR A 22 -3.94 -8.61 -0.23
CA TYR A 22 -5.15 -8.57 -1.05
C TYR A 22 -5.12 -7.41 -2.04
N LEU A 23 -4.61 -6.25 -1.62
CA LEU A 23 -4.41 -5.10 -2.50
C LEU A 23 -3.39 -5.40 -3.61
N ALA A 24 -2.28 -6.08 -3.26
CA ALA A 24 -1.26 -6.53 -4.21
C ALA A 24 -1.85 -7.49 -5.25
N SER A 25 -2.56 -8.52 -4.79
CA SER A 25 -3.19 -9.51 -5.66
C SER A 25 -4.25 -8.88 -6.57
N ALA A 26 -5.08 -7.98 -6.03
CA ALA A 26 -6.11 -7.30 -6.80
C ALA A 26 -5.53 -6.35 -7.86
N SER A 27 -4.46 -5.61 -7.54
CA SER A 27 -3.77 -4.76 -8.51
C SER A 27 -3.06 -5.57 -9.59
N LEU A 28 -2.41 -6.68 -9.21
CA LEU A 28 -1.75 -7.57 -10.17
C LEU A 28 -2.76 -8.21 -11.12
N LEU A 29 -3.91 -8.65 -10.61
CA LEU A 29 -4.98 -9.22 -11.41
C LEU A 29 -5.51 -8.21 -12.45
N ALA A 30 -5.80 -6.97 -12.03
CA ALA A 30 -6.21 -5.91 -12.94
C ALA A 30 -5.16 -5.63 -14.03
N PHE A 31 -3.87 -5.64 -13.66
CA PHE A 31 -2.78 -5.47 -14.62
C PHE A 31 -2.70 -6.61 -15.64
N ILE A 32 -2.79 -7.87 -15.18
CA ILE A 32 -2.78 -9.05 -16.06
C ILE A 32 -3.98 -9.02 -17.01
N CYS A 33 -5.17 -8.69 -16.52
CA CYS A 33 -6.36 -8.55 -17.36
C CYS A 33 -6.17 -7.48 -18.45
N GLN A 34 -5.61 -6.31 -18.11
CA GLN A 34 -5.32 -5.27 -19.09
C GLN A 34 -4.29 -5.73 -20.13
N PHE A 35 -3.26 -6.47 -19.69
CA PHE A 35 -2.24 -7.00 -20.57
C PHE A 35 -2.80 -8.03 -21.55
N ILE A 36 -3.71 -8.89 -21.08
CA ILE A 36 -4.45 -9.83 -21.93
C ILE A 36 -5.30 -9.07 -22.96
N LEU A 37 -6.05 -8.05 -22.55
CA LEU A 37 -6.85 -7.23 -23.47
C LEU A 37 -5.99 -6.58 -24.55
N TYR A 38 -4.82 -6.08 -24.18
CA TYR A 38 -3.86 -5.51 -25.14
C TYR A 38 -3.40 -6.54 -26.17
N ILE A 39 -3.05 -7.78 -25.75
CA ILE A 39 -2.65 -8.85 -26.66
C ILE A 39 -3.77 -9.22 -27.65
N TYR A 40 -5.04 -9.22 -27.20
CA TYR A 40 -6.16 -9.58 -28.08
C TYR A 40 -6.56 -8.47 -29.04
N SER A 41 -6.46 -7.20 -28.63
CA SER A 41 -6.92 -6.07 -29.43
C SER A 41 -5.85 -5.42 -30.29
N PHE A 42 -4.56 -5.48 -29.88
CA PHE A 42 -3.38 -4.83 -30.48
C PHE A 42 -3.45 -3.32 -30.82
N ASP A 43 -4.60 -2.65 -30.68
CA ASP A 43 -4.79 -1.29 -31.18
C ASP A 43 -4.51 -0.18 -30.16
N ASN A 44 -4.48 -0.51 -28.87
CA ASN A 44 -4.74 0.49 -27.83
C ASN A 44 -3.65 0.55 -26.74
N TRP A 45 -2.40 0.77 -27.19
CA TRP A 45 -1.21 0.89 -26.34
C TRP A 45 -1.32 1.97 -25.25
N VAL A 46 -2.07 3.05 -25.51
CA VAL A 46 -2.31 4.15 -24.56
C VAL A 46 -2.97 3.63 -23.28
N TYR A 47 -3.97 2.75 -23.40
CA TYR A 47 -4.66 2.21 -22.22
C TYR A 47 -3.74 1.34 -21.38
N LEU A 48 -2.88 0.53 -22.00
CA LEU A 48 -1.87 -0.25 -21.29
C LEU A 48 -0.84 0.66 -20.61
N PHE A 49 -0.39 1.73 -21.29
CA PHE A 49 0.58 2.68 -20.73
C PHE A 49 0.04 3.37 -19.48
N VAL A 50 -1.19 3.92 -19.55
CA VAL A 50 -1.86 4.54 -18.39
C VAL A 50 -2.03 3.52 -17.26
N ASN A 51 -2.47 2.30 -17.58
CA ASN A 51 -2.63 1.22 -16.60
C ASN A 51 -1.32 0.82 -15.92
N SER A 52 -0.21 0.89 -16.65
CA SER A 52 1.14 0.58 -16.14
C SER A 52 1.62 1.65 -15.16
N ILE A 53 1.34 2.93 -15.45
CA ILE A 53 1.63 4.03 -14.52
C ILE A 53 0.82 3.86 -13.23
N ILE A 54 -0.49 3.61 -13.35
CA ILE A 54 -1.37 3.39 -12.19
C ILE A 54 -0.87 2.20 -11.37
N PHE A 55 -0.48 1.10 -12.02
CA PHE A 55 0.06 -0.09 -11.37
C PHE A 55 1.36 0.20 -10.61
N ILE A 56 2.31 0.95 -11.20
CA ILE A 56 3.56 1.29 -10.52
C ILE A 56 3.28 2.14 -9.26
N ILE A 57 2.40 3.14 -9.39
CA ILE A 57 2.04 4.01 -8.27
C ILE A 57 1.30 3.21 -7.19
N SER A 58 0.35 2.34 -7.54
CA SER A 58 -0.35 1.48 -6.57
C SER A 58 0.63 0.55 -5.86
N HIS A 59 1.55 -0.08 -6.59
CA HIS A 59 2.55 -0.98 -6.03
C HIS A 59 3.50 -0.27 -5.07
N TYR A 60 3.84 1.00 -5.32
CA TYR A 60 4.63 1.79 -4.39
C TYR A 60 3.92 1.93 -3.02
N TYR A 61 2.64 2.28 -3.01
CA TYR A 61 1.88 2.41 -1.76
C TYR A 61 1.66 1.06 -1.07
N ILE A 62 1.42 -0.01 -1.83
CA ILE A 62 1.29 -1.38 -1.31
C ILE A 62 2.61 -1.86 -0.70
N PHE A 63 3.74 -1.63 -1.36
CA PHE A 63 5.07 -1.92 -0.83
C PHE A 63 5.32 -1.15 0.46
N ARG A 64 4.97 0.13 0.50
CA ARG A 64 5.11 0.94 1.70
C ARG A 64 4.25 0.41 2.85
N LEU A 65 3.04 -0.08 2.55
CA LEU A 65 2.14 -0.68 3.54
C LEU A 65 2.69 -2.02 4.07
N TRP A 66 3.29 -2.83 3.20
CA TRP A 66 4.01 -4.04 3.60
C TRP A 66 5.21 -3.71 4.51
N PHE A 67 5.98 -2.69 4.16
CA PHE A 67 7.13 -2.26 4.96
C PHE A 67 6.69 -1.79 6.34
N ASP A 68 5.65 -0.97 6.41
CA ASP A 68 5.09 -0.50 7.68
C ASP A 68 4.54 -1.68 8.51
N ASN A 69 3.92 -2.69 7.91
CA ASN A 69 3.48 -3.92 8.59
C ASN A 69 4.66 -4.64 9.30
N GLN A 70 5.80 -4.79 8.62
CA GLN A 70 6.99 -5.41 9.22
C GLN A 70 7.55 -4.57 10.36
N LEU A 71 7.60 -3.24 10.17
CA LEU A 71 8.04 -2.32 11.22
C LEU A 71 7.14 -2.38 12.45
N PHE A 72 5.81 -2.45 12.29
CA PHE A 72 4.91 -2.60 13.42
C PHE A 72 5.09 -3.93 14.15
N GLN A 73 5.35 -5.04 13.44
CA GLN A 73 5.66 -6.31 14.09
C GLN A 73 6.91 -6.22 14.97
N VAL A 74 7.93 -5.49 14.54
CA VAL A 74 9.13 -5.24 15.36
C VAL A 74 8.82 -4.31 16.53
N LEU A 75 8.12 -3.20 16.27
CA LEU A 75 7.79 -2.17 17.25
C LEU A 75 6.98 -2.71 18.43
N TYR A 76 5.99 -3.56 18.18
CA TYR A 76 5.11 -4.10 19.24
C TYR A 76 5.63 -5.41 19.86
N ARG A 77 6.75 -5.96 19.36
CA ARG A 77 7.38 -7.16 19.93
C ARG A 77 8.29 -6.83 21.12
N GLN A 78 8.88 -5.64 21.14
CA GLN A 78 9.75 -5.17 22.22
C GLN A 78 9.04 -4.09 23.04
N ASP A 79 9.23 -4.10 24.35
CA ASP A 79 8.60 -3.10 25.24
C ASP A 79 9.30 -1.74 25.18
N ASP A 80 10.53 -1.68 24.63
CA ASP A 80 11.31 -0.45 24.49
C ASP A 80 11.31 0.08 23.04
N CYS A 81 10.65 1.22 22.85
CA CYS A 81 10.57 1.91 21.55
C CYS A 81 11.86 2.68 21.19
N SER A 82 12.78 2.91 22.14
CA SER A 82 13.95 3.77 21.94
C SER A 82 14.94 3.20 20.92
N HIS A 83 15.20 1.89 20.96
CA HIS A 83 16.05 1.19 20.00
C HIS A 83 15.45 1.17 18.59
N PHE A 84 14.13 1.04 18.49
CA PHE A 84 13.41 1.12 17.22
C PHE A 84 13.56 2.51 16.60
N ASP A 85 13.37 3.57 17.40
CA ASP A 85 13.48 4.95 16.94
C ASP A 85 14.90 5.31 16.50
N PHE A 86 15.91 4.83 17.24
CA PHE A 86 17.32 4.99 16.87
C PHE A 86 17.63 4.32 15.53
N ALA A 87 17.18 3.07 15.33
CA ALA A 87 17.37 2.37 14.06
C ALA A 87 16.67 3.09 12.90
N LEU A 88 15.47 3.63 13.14
CA LEU A 88 14.72 4.37 12.14
C LEU A 88 15.40 5.70 11.79
N GLN A 89 15.96 6.40 12.78
CA GLN A 89 16.76 7.62 12.59
C GLN A 89 18.00 7.35 11.73
N TYR A 90 18.71 6.26 12.01
CA TYR A 90 19.89 5.87 11.25
C TYR A 90 19.57 5.60 9.77
N LEU A 91 18.46 4.92 9.49
CA LEU A 91 18.02 4.64 8.13
C LEU A 91 17.45 5.89 7.41
N PHE A 92 16.85 6.82 8.15
CA PHE A 92 16.17 8.01 7.60
C PHE A 92 16.58 9.30 8.33
N PRO A 93 17.84 9.76 8.17
CA PRO A 93 18.43 10.84 8.99
C PRO A 93 17.75 12.21 8.85
N LYS A 94 16.91 12.42 7.83
CA LYS A 94 16.21 13.69 7.56
C LYS A 94 14.74 13.73 7.98
N LYS A 95 14.19 12.65 8.57
CA LYS A 95 12.80 12.62 9.07
C LYS A 95 12.77 12.86 10.58
N GLN A 96 11.92 13.78 11.05
CA GLN A 96 11.77 14.09 12.47
C GLN A 96 11.37 12.85 13.28
N ILE A 97 12.17 12.53 14.30
CA ILE A 97 12.01 11.39 15.21
C ILE A 97 11.39 11.86 16.53
N ILE A 98 10.14 12.29 16.49
CA ILE A 98 9.24 12.22 17.65
C ILE A 98 7.86 11.88 17.09
N THR A 99 7.66 10.61 16.73
CA THR A 99 6.37 10.14 16.22
C THR A 99 5.59 9.55 17.37
N ASN A 100 4.66 10.35 17.90
CA ASN A 100 3.64 9.83 18.81
C ASN A 100 2.95 8.63 18.13
N MET A 101 2.62 7.58 18.89
CA MET A 101 1.99 6.37 18.35
C MET A 101 0.75 6.72 17.51
N HIS A 102 -0.01 7.74 17.91
CA HIS A 102 -1.15 8.24 17.14
C HIS A 102 -0.79 8.72 15.73
N GLN A 103 0.35 9.40 15.54
CA GLN A 103 0.81 9.86 14.23
C GLN A 103 1.21 8.70 13.33
N ARG A 104 1.81 7.64 13.90
CA ARG A 104 2.14 6.41 13.16
C ARG A 104 0.86 5.76 12.62
N TRP A 105 -0.15 5.64 13.47
CA TRP A 105 -1.44 5.05 13.10
C TRP A 105 -2.16 5.84 12.01
N ASP A 106 -2.22 7.17 12.13
CA ASP A 106 -2.87 8.02 11.14
C ASP A 106 -2.14 7.96 9.78
N GLY A 107 -0.80 7.98 9.80
CA GLY A 107 0.02 7.83 8.60
C GLY A 107 -0.27 6.52 7.85
N THR A 108 -0.32 5.40 8.58
CA THR A 108 -0.61 4.09 7.99
C THR A 108 -2.04 3.98 7.46
N LYS A 109 -3.03 4.57 8.17
CA LYS A 109 -4.42 4.63 7.68
C LYS A 109 -4.52 5.40 6.36
N LYS A 110 -3.85 6.56 6.26
CA LYS A 110 -3.81 7.34 5.01
C LYS A 110 -3.16 6.55 3.88
N LEU A 111 -2.04 5.89 4.18
CA LEU A 111 -1.33 5.05 3.21
C LEU A 111 -2.22 3.91 2.67
N PHE A 112 -2.95 3.24 3.57
CA PHE A 112 -3.91 2.21 3.19
C PHE A 112 -4.99 2.75 2.27
N ASN A 113 -5.58 3.91 2.60
CA ASN A 113 -6.61 4.53 1.78
C ASN A 113 -6.10 4.95 0.40
N TYR A 114 -4.85 5.42 0.30
CA TYR A 114 -4.22 5.70 -1.01
C TYR A 114 -4.03 4.43 -1.83
N ALA A 115 -3.51 3.36 -1.23
CA ALA A 115 -3.36 2.07 -1.91
C ALA A 115 -4.72 1.54 -2.39
N LEU A 116 -5.74 1.56 -1.53
CA LEU A 116 -7.10 1.13 -1.86
C LEU A 116 -7.70 1.96 -3.01
N SER A 117 -7.62 3.28 -2.92
CA SER A 117 -8.17 4.18 -3.94
C SER A 117 -7.52 3.96 -5.30
N LEU A 118 -6.20 3.77 -5.34
CA LEU A 118 -5.48 3.47 -6.57
C LEU A 118 -5.85 2.10 -7.14
N VAL A 119 -6.02 1.07 -6.31
CA VAL A 119 -6.51 -0.24 -6.76
C VAL A 119 -7.91 -0.11 -7.35
N VAL A 120 -8.82 0.66 -6.73
CA VAL A 120 -10.16 0.90 -7.28
C VAL A 120 -10.09 1.63 -8.62
N ILE A 121 -9.28 2.70 -8.72
CA ILE A 121 -9.05 3.42 -9.98
C ILE A 121 -8.51 2.47 -11.06
N HIS A 122 -7.61 1.56 -10.67
CA HIS A 122 -7.02 0.56 -11.55
C HIS A 122 -8.09 -0.37 -12.15
N TRP A 123 -9.04 -0.84 -11.34
CA TRP A 123 -10.17 -1.64 -11.79
C TRP A 123 -11.18 -0.85 -12.64
N VAL A 124 -11.47 0.40 -12.28
CA VAL A 124 -12.35 1.27 -13.08
C VAL A 124 -11.75 1.50 -14.46
N TRP A 125 -10.44 1.76 -14.55
CA TRP A 125 -9.74 1.94 -15.81
C TRP A 125 -9.79 0.69 -16.70
N LEU A 126 -9.64 -0.50 -16.11
CA LEU A 126 -9.82 -1.77 -16.82
C LEU A 126 -11.23 -1.90 -17.41
N ILE A 127 -12.28 -1.60 -16.64
CA ILE A 127 -13.67 -1.66 -17.11
C ILE A 127 -13.91 -0.67 -18.27
N VAL A 128 -13.41 0.57 -18.13
CA VAL A 128 -13.48 1.57 -19.20
C VAL A 128 -12.78 1.08 -20.46
N SER A 129 -11.59 0.47 -20.33
CA SER A 129 -10.85 -0.09 -21.45
C SER A 129 -11.66 -1.17 -22.19
N VAL A 130 -12.33 -2.05 -21.45
CA VAL A 130 -13.20 -3.11 -22.03
C VAL A 130 -14.39 -2.51 -22.77
N ILE A 131 -15.05 -1.50 -22.21
CA ILE A 131 -16.22 -0.85 -22.82
C ILE A 131 -15.81 -0.15 -24.12
N MET A 132 -14.73 0.63 -24.09
CA MET A 132 -14.24 1.39 -25.24
C MET A 132 -13.70 0.49 -26.35
N MET A 133 -13.21 -0.71 -26.03
CA MET A 133 -12.81 -1.71 -27.04
C MET A 133 -14.01 -2.30 -27.79
N ARG A 134 -15.21 -2.34 -27.17
CA ARG A 134 -16.41 -2.92 -27.78
C ARG A 134 -17.25 -1.93 -28.59
N MET A 135 -17.02 -0.63 -28.44
CA MET A 135 -17.67 0.44 -29.21
C MET A 135 -16.91 0.69 -30.52
#